data_AF-A0A959IVS9-F1
#
_entry.id   AF-A0A959IVS9-F1
#
_cell.length_a   1.000
_cell.length_b   1.000
_cell.length_c   1.000
_cell.angle_alpha   90.00
_cell.angle_beta   90.00
_cell.angle_gamma   90.00
#
_symmetry.space_group_name_H-M   'P 1'
#
loop_
_entity.id
_entity.type
_entity.pdbx_description
1 polymer ?
#
loop_
_entity_poly.entity_id
_entity_poly.type
_entity_poly.pdbx_seq_one_letter_code
_entity_poly.pdbx_strand_id
1 'polypeptide(L)'
;PNHEQHIETVQETLKSLDALDKPTLFVFNKIDLYRDRFFDELLEEGETNEIRDSLAQNLKNRFEHDNVFISAINKENVETLREKLTKVIKEQYVTRYPFQAKQW
;
A
#
# COMPACT_ATOMS: atom_id res chain seq x y z
N PRO A 1 9.99 -13.02 -7.07
CA PRO A 1 11.38 -13.18 -6.57
C PRO A 1 12.04 -11.90 -6.04
N ASN A 2 11.87 -10.73 -6.68
CA ASN A 2 12.65 -9.54 -6.31
C ASN A 2 12.00 -8.57 -5.31
N HIS A 3 10.70 -8.67 -5.02
CA HIS A 3 10.03 -7.70 -4.14
C HIS A 3 10.47 -7.84 -2.68
N GLU A 4 10.79 -9.05 -2.23
CA GLU A 4 11.13 -9.35 -0.83
C GLU A 4 12.48 -8.73 -0.44
N GLN A 5 13.52 -8.95 -1.26
CA GLN A 5 14.83 -8.33 -1.10
C GLN A 5 14.76 -6.80 -1.18
N HIS A 6 13.87 -6.27 -2.02
CA HIS A 6 13.70 -4.83 -2.16
C HIS A 6 13.05 -4.22 -0.91
N ILE A 7 12.05 -4.90 -0.32
CA ILE A 7 11.42 -4.48 0.92
C ILE A 7 12.44 -4.53 2.07
N GLU A 8 13.22 -5.60 2.16
CA GLU A 8 14.26 -5.76 3.18
C GLU A 8 15.32 -4.64 3.09
N THR A 9 15.83 -4.37 1.89
CA THR A 9 16.82 -3.29 1.66
C THR A 9 16.26 -1.92 2.05
N VAL A 10 14.99 -1.66 1.73
CA VAL A 10 14.31 -0.41 2.09
C VAL A 10 14.11 -0.33 3.61
N GLN A 11 13.73 -1.41 4.27
CA GLN A 11 13.59 -1.45 5.73
C GLN A 11 14.93 -1.25 6.43
N GLU A 12 16.01 -1.87 5.96
CA GLU A 12 17.36 -1.64 6.49
C GLU A 12 17.80 -0.18 6.34
N THR A 13 17.51 0.42 5.18
CA THR A 13 17.81 1.84 4.93
C THR A 13 16.99 2.74 5.86
N LEU A 14 15.69 2.47 6.02
CA LEU A 14 14.81 3.21 6.93
C LEU A 14 15.25 3.06 8.40
N LYS A 15 15.71 1.87 8.79
CA LYS A 15 16.29 1.61 10.11
C LYS A 15 17.57 2.42 10.33
N SER A 16 18.44 2.49 9.33
CA SER A 16 19.66 3.31 9.40
C SER A 16 19.38 4.81 9.50
N LEU A 17 18.20 5.25 9.04
CA LEU A 17 17.76 6.65 9.10
C LEU A 17 16.89 6.95 10.34
N ASP A 18 16.75 6.00 11.26
CA ASP A 18 15.91 6.10 12.47
C ASP A 18 14.45 6.51 12.18
N ALA A 19 13.94 6.08 11.02
CA ALA A 19 12.63 6.49 10.52
C ALA A 19 11.50 5.47 10.79
N LEU A 20 11.78 4.44 11.60
CA LEU A 20 10.85 3.32 11.85
C LEU A 20 9.65 3.67 12.73
N ASP A 21 9.71 4.76 13.49
CA ASP A 21 8.62 5.21 14.38
C ASP A 21 7.40 5.78 13.61
N LYS A 22 7.55 5.98 12.29
CA LYS A 22 6.52 6.63 11.46
C LYS A 22 5.52 5.60 10.92
N PRO A 23 4.23 5.96 10.86
CA PRO A 23 3.23 5.11 10.21
C PRO A 23 3.64 4.89 8.74
N THR A 24 3.83 3.63 8.37
CA THR A 24 4.25 3.24 7.04
C THR A 24 3.07 2.62 6.30
N LEU A 25 2.85 3.08 5.07
CA LEU A 25 1.83 2.56 4.16
C LEU A 25 2.54 1.98 2.94
N PHE A 26 2.37 0.68 2.70
CA PHE A 26 2.94 0.04 1.51
C PHE A 26 2.07 0.32 0.30
N VAL A 27 2.67 0.86 -0.77
CA VAL A 27 1.98 1.13 -2.03
C VAL A 27 2.57 0.25 -3.12
N PHE A 28 1.81 -0.77 -3.52
CA PHE A 28 2.15 -1.66 -4.62
C PHE A 28 1.63 -1.07 -5.93
N ASN A 29 2.51 -0.42 -6.68
CA ASN A 29 2.20 0.17 -7.97
C ASN A 29 2.44 -0.82 -9.12
N LYS A 30 1.79 -0.59 -10.27
CA LYS A 30 1.87 -1.39 -11.52
C LYS A 30 1.12 -2.73 -11.48
N ILE A 31 -0.07 -2.76 -10.87
CA ILE A 31 -0.93 -3.95 -10.93
C ILE A 31 -1.35 -4.31 -12.36
N ASP A 32 -1.42 -3.33 -13.25
CA ASP A 32 -1.69 -3.51 -14.69
C ASP A 32 -0.61 -4.37 -15.35
N LEU A 33 0.66 -4.04 -15.17
CA LEU A 33 1.79 -4.82 -15.69
C LEU A 33 1.90 -6.20 -15.04
N TYR A 34 1.45 -6.33 -13.78
CA TYR A 34 1.37 -7.63 -13.11
C TYR A 34 0.26 -8.49 -13.71
N ARG A 35 -0.89 -7.90 -14.04
CA ARG A 35 -1.97 -8.55 -14.79
C ARG A 35 -1.46 -9.06 -16.14
N ASP A 36 -0.91 -8.17 -16.95
CA ASP A 36 -0.41 -8.47 -18.30
C ASP A 36 0.68 -9.55 -18.34
N ARG A 37 1.54 -9.63 -17.32
CA ARG A 37 2.66 -10.58 -17.29
C ARG A 37 2.33 -11.94 -16.70
N PHE A 38 1.41 -12.00 -15.74
CA PHE A 38 1.13 -13.22 -14.96
C PHE A 38 -0.24 -13.82 -15.21
N PHE A 39 -1.16 -13.06 -15.81
CA PHE A 39 -2.48 -13.54 -16.14
C PHE A 39 -2.52 -13.79 -17.64
N ASP A 40 -2.75 -15.06 -18.03
CA ASP A 40 -3.15 -15.41 -19.39
C ASP A 40 -4.39 -14.60 -19.80
N GLU A 41 -4.52 -14.29 -21.10
CA GLU A 41 -5.69 -13.59 -21.70
C GLU A 41 -7.06 -14.25 -21.36
N LEU A 42 -7.05 -15.46 -20.82
CA LEU A 42 -8.24 -16.24 -20.46
C LEU A 42 -8.70 -16.05 -19.00
N LEU A 43 -7.93 -15.36 -18.15
CA LEU A 43 -8.31 -15.15 -16.74
C LEU A 43 -9.38 -14.07 -16.63
N GLU A 44 -10.50 -14.41 -15.99
CA GLU A 44 -11.57 -13.44 -15.79
C GLU A 44 -11.14 -12.35 -14.79
N GLU A 45 -11.71 -11.16 -14.92
CA GLU A 45 -11.42 -10.03 -14.03
C GLU A 45 -11.70 -10.37 -12.54
N GLY A 46 -12.59 -11.34 -12.28
CA GLY A 46 -12.89 -11.88 -10.96
C GLY A 46 -11.69 -12.55 -10.30
N GLU A 47 -11.08 -13.53 -10.96
CA GLU A 47 -9.91 -14.27 -10.45
C GLU A 47 -8.72 -13.33 -10.21
N THR A 48 -8.58 -12.32 -11.06
CA THR A 48 -7.56 -11.29 -10.92
C THR A 48 -7.72 -10.46 -9.64
N ASN A 49 -8.96 -10.12 -9.28
CA ASN A 49 -9.24 -9.40 -8.04
C ASN A 49 -9.03 -10.29 -6.81
N GLU A 50 -9.37 -11.58 -6.88
CA GLU A 50 -9.14 -12.53 -5.79
C GLU A 50 -7.65 -12.74 -5.48
N ILE A 51 -6.82 -12.89 -6.52
CA ILE A 51 -5.36 -13.01 -6.35
C ILE A 51 -4.78 -11.74 -5.73
N ARG A 52 -5.23 -10.56 -6.16
CA ARG A 52 -4.83 -9.27 -5.56
C ARG A 52 -5.21 -9.23 -4.08
N ASP A 53 -6.42 -9.60 -3.74
CA ASP A 53 -6.92 -9.51 -2.36
C ASP A 53 -6.22 -10.54 -1.45
N SER A 54 -5.93 -11.73 -1.96
CA SER A 54 -5.10 -12.74 -1.27
C SER A 54 -3.67 -12.24 -1.03
N LEU A 55 -3.04 -11.61 -2.03
CA LEU A 55 -1.72 -11.02 -1.90
C LEU A 55 -1.72 -9.86 -0.88
N ALA A 56 -2.77 -9.04 -0.88
CA ALA A 56 -2.95 -7.96 0.09
C ALA A 56 -3.04 -8.48 1.52
N GLN A 57 -3.80 -9.56 1.75
CA GLN A 57 -3.90 -10.21 3.04
C GLN A 57 -2.57 -10.82 3.48
N ASN A 58 -1.87 -11.52 2.57
CA ASN A 58 -0.57 -12.12 2.87
C ASN A 58 0.46 -11.07 3.30
N LEU A 59 0.56 -9.97 2.56
CA LEU A 59 1.48 -8.87 2.87
C LEU A 59 1.09 -8.13 4.15
N LYS A 60 -0.21 -7.96 4.42
CA LYS A 60 -0.68 -7.36 5.66
C LYS A 60 -0.30 -8.21 6.88
N ASN A 61 -0.45 -9.53 6.77
CA ASN A 61 -0.05 -10.46 7.84
C ASN A 61 1.47 -10.52 8.01
N ARG A 62 2.23 -10.33 6.94
CA ARG A 62 3.69 -10.45 6.98
C ARG A 62 4.41 -9.21 7.48
N PHE A 63 3.93 -8.03 7.11
CA PHE A 63 4.56 -6.77 7.45
C PHE A 63 3.82 -6.01 8.55
N GLU A 64 2.65 -6.48 9.00
CA GLU A 64 1.76 -5.81 9.98
C GLU A 64 1.41 -4.35 9.65
N HIS A 65 1.69 -3.93 8.41
CA HIS A 65 1.48 -2.60 7.90
C HIS A 65 0.36 -2.60 6.88
N ASP A 66 -0.39 -1.50 6.84
CA ASP A 66 -1.44 -1.33 5.86
C ASP A 66 -0.84 -1.25 4.45
N ASN A 67 -1.54 -1.83 3.48
CA ASN A 67 -1.08 -1.87 2.10
C ASN A 67 -2.19 -1.45 1.13
N VAL A 68 -1.77 -0.90 0.00
CA VAL A 68 -2.66 -0.46 -1.09
C VAL A 68 -2.03 -0.85 -2.43
N PHE A 69 -2.86 -1.46 -3.27
CA PHE A 69 -2.50 -1.83 -4.63
C PHE A 69 -3.07 -0.81 -5.58
N ILE A 70 -2.23 -0.14 -6.37
CA ILE A 70 -2.65 0.89 -7.32
C ILE A 70 -2.16 0.58 -8.73
N SER A 71 -2.92 1.01 -9.73
CA SER A 71 -2.39 1.25 -11.08
C SER A 71 -2.31 2.75 -11.30
N ALA A 72 -1.10 3.30 -11.32
CA ALA A 72 -0.91 4.72 -11.66
C ALA A 72 -1.30 5.02 -13.12
N ILE A 73 -1.20 4.03 -14.02
CA ILE A 73 -1.49 4.18 -15.45
C ILE A 73 -3.00 4.17 -15.70
N ASN A 74 -3.69 3.15 -15.17
CA ASN A 74 -5.14 3.03 -15.34
C ASN A 74 -5.94 3.87 -14.31
N LYS A 75 -5.24 4.54 -13.38
CA LYS A 75 -5.82 5.24 -12.23
C LYS A 75 -6.73 4.37 -11.37
N GLU A 76 -6.52 3.05 -11.38
CA GLU A 76 -7.26 2.11 -10.56
C GLU A 76 -6.80 2.19 -9.11
N ASN A 77 -7.76 2.16 -8.17
CA ASN A 77 -7.54 2.17 -6.72
C ASN A 77 -6.83 3.41 -6.14
N VAL A 78 -6.65 4.46 -6.95
CA VAL A 78 -6.04 5.73 -6.51
C VAL A 78 -6.95 6.46 -5.52
N GLU A 79 -8.27 6.34 -5.67
CA GLU A 79 -9.22 6.95 -4.73
C GLU A 79 -9.12 6.29 -3.34
N THR A 80 -9.07 4.96 -3.28
CA THR A 80 -8.87 4.22 -2.03
C THR A 80 -7.54 4.55 -1.35
N LEU A 81 -6.47 4.74 -2.14
CA LEU A 81 -5.20 5.26 -1.61
C LEU A 81 -5.39 6.64 -0.96
N ARG A 82 -6.10 7.55 -1.64
CA ARG A 82 -6.36 8.91 -1.16
C ARG A 82 -7.17 8.91 0.13
N GLU A 83 -8.21 8.09 0.22
CA GLU A 83 -9.03 7.94 1.41
C GLU A 83 -8.21 7.41 2.59
N LYS A 84 -7.44 6.34 2.40
CA LYS A 84 -6.55 5.78 3.42
C LYS A 84 -5.50 6.78 3.88
N LEU A 85 -4.86 7.48 2.94
CA LEU A 85 -3.87 8.51 3.25
C LEU A 85 -4.51 9.64 4.07
N THR A 86 -5.70 10.10 3.67
CA THR A 86 -6.44 11.14 4.38
C THR A 86 -6.76 10.71 5.81
N LYS A 87 -7.15 9.44 6.01
CA LYS A 87 -7.41 8.88 7.34
C LYS A 87 -6.15 8.88 8.22
N VAL A 88 -5.04 8.35 7.71
CA VAL A 88 -3.76 8.31 8.45
C VAL A 88 -3.26 9.71 8.77
N ILE A 89 -3.37 10.66 7.83
CA ILE A 89 -3.00 12.06 8.05
C ILE A 89 -3.88 12.66 9.15
N LYS A 90 -5.20 12.44 9.12
CA LYS A 90 -6.12 12.94 10.15
C LYS A 90 -5.80 12.37 11.53
N GLU A 91 -5.54 11.06 11.63
CA GLU A 91 -5.15 10.41 12.88
C GLU A 91 -3.85 11.00 13.45
N GLN A 92 -2.80 11.10 12.61
CA GLN A 92 -1.54 11.71 13.00
C GLN A 92 -1.67 13.19 13.35
N TYR A 93 -2.52 13.93 12.63
CA TYR A 93 -2.78 15.35 12.91
C TYR A 93 -3.46 15.53 14.27
N VAL A 94 -4.41 14.68 14.63
CA VAL A 94 -5.06 14.72 15.96
C VAL A 94 -4.06 14.36 17.06
N THR A 95 -3.24 13.33 16.88
CA THR A 95 -2.20 12.96 17.84
C THR A 95 -1.19 14.09 18.05
N ARG A 96 -0.80 14.79 16.97
CA ARG A 96 0.20 15.86 17.02
C ARG A 96 -0.37 17.21 17.44
N TYR A 97 -1.63 17.50 17.15
CA TYR A 97 -2.31 18.76 17.42
C TYR A 97 -3.70 18.56 18.06
N PRO A 98 -3.77 18.04 19.30
CA PRO A 98 -5.03 17.69 19.96
C PRO A 98 -5.99 18.87 20.19
N PHE A 99 -5.48 20.11 20.20
CA PHE A 99 -6.26 21.31 20.52
C PHE A 99 -6.67 22.19 19.32
N GLN A 100 -6.36 21.79 18.07
CA GLN A 100 -6.69 22.59 16.86
C GLN A 100 -7.74 21.95 15.94
N ALA A 101 -8.16 20.71 16.19
CA ALA A 101 -8.91 19.92 15.22
C ALA A 101 -10.44 20.09 15.33
N LYS A 102 -10.97 21.27 14.99
CA LYS A 102 -12.38 21.45 14.55
C LYS A 102 -12.51 22.60 13.56
N GLN A 103 -11.88 22.51 12.39
CA GLN A 103 -12.16 23.42 11.27
C GLN A 103 -11.97 22.69 9.94
N TRP A 104 -12.82 21.70 9.64
CA TRP A 104 -13.03 21.18 8.27
C TRP A 104 -14.48 20.74 8.14
#